data_AF-A0A1G1TEU3-F1
#
_entry.id   AF-A0A1G1TEU3-F1
#
_cell.length_a   1.000
_cell.length_b   1.000
_cell.length_c   1.000
_cell.angle_alpha   90.00
_cell.angle_beta   90.00
_cell.angle_gamma   90.00
#
_symmetry.space_group_name_H-M   'P 1'
#
loop_
_entity.id
_entity.type
_entity.pdbx_description
1 polymer ?
#
loop_
_entity_poly.entity_id
_entity_poly.type
_entity_poly.pdbx_seq_one_letter_code
_entity_poly.pdbx_strand_id
1 'polypeptide(L)'
;MKRILAPFALIALLLSLAAGPARAQTTTTTKTTPAAKAPATTTTKTAPATLEQDLRTFSNWVDEKLELPMANVRLDWATLESDYTRMTKRLDSAAVGLSVQSRREYLGQKARYKAWAAENGHPVPETILVGEARDNVVDNVQRKLLNTSAPINRAMAGDLPNLYAQLVESTNAQHRTWTKTNWDEANLVLGRLNARYDQVGSQLPLEDRVRVRSLQAEFRAQEKARDLKSILNGL
;
A
#
# COMPACT_ATOMS: atom_id res chain seq x y z
N MET A 1 -43.04 8.01 -43.36
CA MET A 1 -42.93 8.89 -44.56
C MET A 1 -41.83 9.90 -44.34
N LYS A 2 -40.98 10.07 -45.38
CA LYS A 2 -40.10 11.22 -45.70
C LYS A 2 -38.86 11.50 -44.82
N ARG A 3 -37.72 11.36 -45.51
CA ARG A 3 -36.31 11.71 -45.20
C ARG A 3 -36.08 13.23 -45.32
N ILE A 4 -34.85 13.68 -45.02
CA ILE A 4 -34.07 14.89 -45.47
C ILE A 4 -33.33 15.45 -44.23
N LEU A 5 -32.05 15.83 -44.16
CA LEU A 5 -30.86 15.88 -45.03
C LEU A 5 -29.67 16.19 -44.09
N ALA A 6 -28.47 15.68 -44.35
CA ALA A 6 -27.22 16.30 -43.89
C ALA A 6 -26.72 17.30 -44.96
N PRO A 7 -25.83 18.24 -44.59
CA PRO A 7 -24.56 18.28 -45.31
C PRO A 7 -23.32 18.62 -44.46
N PHE A 8 -22.19 18.29 -45.10
CA PHE A 8 -20.77 18.47 -44.77
C PHE A 8 -20.24 19.91 -44.69
N ALA A 9 -19.16 20.12 -43.92
CA ALA A 9 -17.94 20.92 -44.21
C ALA A 9 -16.92 20.60 -43.08
N LEU A 10 -15.69 20.10 -43.20
CA LEU A 10 -14.50 20.24 -44.07
C LEU A 10 -13.71 21.57 -43.93
N ILE A 11 -12.37 21.42 -43.75
CA ILE A 11 -11.24 22.39 -43.90
C ILE A 11 -10.83 23.08 -42.56
N ALA A 12 -9.56 23.18 -42.11
CA ALA A 12 -8.27 23.16 -42.79
C ALA A 12 -7.11 22.57 -41.95
N LEU A 13 -6.15 22.05 -42.73
CA LEU A 13 -4.82 21.55 -42.41
C LEU A 13 -3.80 22.70 -42.37
N LEU A 14 -2.84 22.70 -41.43
CA LEU A 14 -1.55 23.38 -41.63
C LEU A 14 -0.40 22.48 -41.19
N LEU A 15 0.30 21.98 -42.21
CA LEU A 15 1.59 21.32 -42.20
C LEU A 15 2.70 22.38 -42.05
N SER A 16 3.82 22.01 -41.41
CA SER A 16 5.11 22.63 -41.67
C SER A 16 6.18 21.55 -41.82
N LEU A 17 6.71 21.46 -43.05
CA LEU A 17 7.81 20.63 -43.56
C LEU A 17 9.17 21.15 -43.05
N ALA A 18 10.09 20.26 -42.62
CA ALA A 18 11.32 19.79 -43.32
C ALA A 18 12.40 20.87 -43.60
N ALA A 19 13.71 20.68 -43.52
CA ALA A 19 14.59 19.52 -43.70
C ALA A 19 16.00 19.75 -43.07
N GLY A 20 16.84 18.71 -42.99
CA GLY A 20 18.27 18.74 -42.59
C GLY A 20 19.22 19.40 -43.63
N PRO A 21 20.57 19.17 -43.66
CA PRO A 21 21.29 17.93 -43.27
C PRO A 21 22.73 18.09 -42.65
N ALA A 22 23.39 16.93 -42.44
CA ALA A 22 24.83 16.63 -42.63
C ALA A 22 25.93 17.09 -41.62
N ARG A 23 26.35 16.10 -40.80
CA ARG A 23 27.71 15.61 -40.44
C ARG A 23 28.96 16.46 -40.77
N ALA A 24 29.77 16.71 -39.74
CA ALA A 24 31.24 16.78 -39.83
C ALA A 24 31.88 16.24 -38.53
N GLN A 25 32.92 15.40 -38.67
CA GLN A 25 33.81 14.91 -37.61
C GLN A 25 35.02 15.84 -37.48
N THR A 26 35.49 16.09 -36.26
CA THR A 26 36.90 16.43 -36.01
C THR A 26 37.34 15.95 -34.62
N THR A 27 38.42 15.20 -34.65
CA THR A 27 39.28 14.72 -33.55
C THR A 27 40.10 15.85 -32.92
N THR A 28 40.44 15.79 -31.61
CA THR A 28 41.82 15.72 -31.03
C THR A 28 41.93 16.12 -29.53
N THR A 29 42.70 15.29 -28.79
CA THR A 29 43.67 15.55 -27.69
C THR A 29 43.29 16.06 -26.27
N THR A 30 43.53 15.16 -25.31
CA THR A 30 44.08 15.24 -23.93
C THR A 30 44.67 16.54 -23.35
N LYS A 31 44.30 16.88 -22.09
CA LYS A 31 45.20 17.29 -20.98
C LYS A 31 44.51 17.20 -19.58
N THR A 32 45.33 17.01 -18.55
CA THR A 32 45.12 16.43 -17.20
C THR A 32 44.82 17.43 -16.05
N THR A 33 43.82 17.13 -15.18
CA THR A 33 43.70 17.20 -13.66
C THR A 33 43.96 18.52 -12.87
N PRO A 34 43.41 18.84 -11.64
CA PRO A 34 42.54 18.10 -10.66
C PRO A 34 41.30 18.83 -10.03
N ALA A 35 40.43 18.00 -9.42
CA ALA A 35 39.64 18.19 -8.19
C ALA A 35 38.54 19.27 -8.09
N ALA A 36 37.28 18.83 -8.15
CA ALA A 36 36.19 19.40 -7.36
C ALA A 36 35.27 18.29 -6.84
N LYS A 37 35.05 18.35 -5.52
CA LYS A 37 34.23 17.49 -4.65
C LYS A 37 32.93 16.97 -5.29
N ALA A 38 32.70 15.67 -5.09
CA ALA A 38 31.43 14.99 -5.29
C ALA A 38 30.26 15.68 -4.56
N PRO A 39 29.07 15.77 -5.18
CA PRO A 39 27.83 15.71 -4.43
C PRO A 39 27.61 14.24 -4.05
N ALA A 40 27.59 13.97 -2.75
CA ALA A 40 27.16 12.68 -2.20
C ALA A 40 25.76 12.36 -2.73
N THR A 41 25.67 11.45 -3.70
CA THR A 41 24.41 10.84 -4.08
C THR A 41 23.99 9.99 -2.89
N THR A 42 22.90 10.41 -2.27
CA THR A 42 22.21 9.69 -1.22
C THR A 42 22.01 8.26 -1.70
N THR A 43 22.57 7.29 -0.98
CA THR A 43 22.43 5.87 -1.27
C THR A 43 21.00 5.42 -0.94
N THR A 44 20.04 5.80 -1.78
CA THR A 44 18.80 5.03 -1.92
C THR A 44 19.19 3.71 -2.57
N LYS A 45 19.13 2.61 -1.82
CA LYS A 45 19.16 1.24 -2.37
C LYS A 45 18.04 1.15 -3.42
N THR A 46 18.38 1.33 -4.68
CA THR A 46 17.48 1.06 -5.81
C THR A 46 17.16 -0.43 -5.79
N ALA A 47 15.88 -0.76 -5.89
CA ALA A 47 15.46 -2.15 -6.09
C ALA A 47 16.15 -2.69 -7.36
N PRO A 48 16.52 -3.98 -7.42
CA PRO A 48 17.02 -4.53 -8.67
C PRO A 48 15.96 -4.33 -9.76
N ALA A 49 16.36 -3.91 -10.96
CA ALA A 49 15.44 -3.55 -12.05
C ALA A 49 14.40 -4.64 -12.36
N THR A 50 14.76 -5.90 -12.13
CA THR A 50 13.88 -7.07 -12.26
C THR A 50 12.71 -7.06 -11.27
N LEU A 51 12.91 -6.54 -10.06
CA LEU A 51 11.88 -6.48 -9.02
C LEU A 51 10.86 -5.36 -9.27
N GLU A 52 11.31 -4.22 -9.78
CA GLU A 52 10.40 -3.15 -10.23
C GLU A 52 9.58 -3.58 -11.45
N GLN A 53 10.18 -4.39 -12.32
CA GLN A 53 9.49 -4.99 -13.46
C GLN A 53 8.46 -6.05 -13.02
N ASP A 54 8.79 -6.88 -12.04
CA ASP A 54 7.83 -7.83 -11.44
C ASP A 54 6.64 -7.10 -10.82
N LEU A 55 6.88 -6.00 -10.09
CA LEU A 55 5.82 -5.17 -9.53
C LEU A 55 4.92 -4.60 -10.62
N ARG A 56 5.51 -4.02 -11.67
CA ARG A 56 4.75 -3.46 -12.79
C ARG A 56 3.90 -4.52 -13.50
N THR A 57 4.47 -5.71 -13.68
CA THR A 57 3.76 -6.86 -14.26
C THR A 57 2.57 -7.25 -13.39
N PHE A 58 2.77 -7.34 -12.07
CA PHE A 58 1.71 -7.61 -11.12
C PHE A 58 0.63 -6.52 -11.11
N SER A 59 1.01 -5.24 -11.06
CA SER A 59 0.10 -4.09 -11.10
C SER A 59 -0.79 -4.15 -12.35
N ASN A 60 -0.19 -4.31 -13.53
CA ASN A 60 -0.93 -4.40 -14.79
C ASN A 60 -1.86 -5.63 -14.83
N TRP A 61 -1.39 -6.78 -14.33
CA TRP A 61 -2.21 -7.98 -14.27
C TRP A 61 -3.42 -7.77 -13.34
N VAL A 62 -3.23 -7.17 -12.16
CA VAL A 62 -4.34 -6.85 -11.24
C VAL A 62 -5.35 -5.94 -11.93
N ASP A 63 -4.90 -4.84 -12.56
CA ASP A 63 -5.79 -3.91 -13.26
C ASP A 63 -6.58 -4.61 -14.38
N GLU A 64 -5.94 -5.47 -15.18
CA GLU A 64 -6.62 -6.26 -16.21
C GLU A 64 -7.67 -7.21 -15.63
N LYS A 65 -7.38 -7.87 -14.50
CA LYS A 65 -8.29 -8.85 -13.90
C LYS A 65 -9.49 -8.19 -13.24
N LEU A 66 -9.31 -7.01 -12.67
CA LEU A 66 -10.40 -6.23 -12.08
C LEU A 66 -11.45 -5.81 -13.14
N GLU A 67 -11.06 -5.68 -14.40
CA GLU A 67 -11.94 -5.32 -15.52
C GLU A 67 -12.66 -6.51 -16.17
N LEU A 68 -12.37 -7.75 -15.75
CA LEU A 68 -12.96 -8.93 -16.37
C LEU A 68 -14.47 -9.03 -16.11
N PRO A 69 -15.28 -9.39 -17.13
CA PRO A 69 -16.69 -9.67 -16.92
C PRO A 69 -16.90 -10.92 -16.06
N MET A 70 -17.90 -10.89 -15.17
CA MET A 70 -18.14 -11.92 -14.14
C MET A 70 -18.28 -13.36 -14.68
N ALA A 71 -18.77 -13.51 -15.91
CA ALA A 71 -18.86 -14.81 -16.56
C ALA A 71 -17.49 -15.48 -16.73
N ASN A 72 -16.45 -14.70 -17.03
CA ASN A 72 -15.09 -15.20 -17.24
C ASN A 72 -14.38 -15.46 -15.91
N VAL A 73 -14.64 -14.62 -14.90
CA VAL A 73 -14.06 -14.76 -13.56
C VAL A 73 -14.41 -16.10 -12.91
N ARG A 74 -15.66 -16.56 -13.08
CA ARG A 74 -16.10 -17.86 -12.53
C ARG A 74 -15.45 -19.05 -13.22
N LEU A 75 -15.18 -18.95 -14.52
CA LEU A 75 -14.60 -20.04 -15.30
C LEU A 75 -13.10 -20.18 -15.00
N ASP A 76 -12.40 -19.06 -14.85
CA ASP A 76 -10.94 -19.01 -14.76
C ASP A 76 -10.43 -18.82 -13.32
N TRP A 77 -11.29 -18.99 -12.30
CA TRP A 77 -10.94 -18.69 -10.91
C TRP A 77 -9.65 -19.39 -10.42
N ALA A 78 -9.55 -20.70 -10.66
CA ALA A 78 -8.38 -21.48 -10.23
C ALA A 78 -7.08 -20.97 -10.88
N THR A 79 -7.17 -20.53 -12.14
CA THR A 79 -6.05 -19.94 -12.88
C THR A 79 -5.67 -18.58 -12.29
N LEU A 80 -6.66 -17.74 -12.00
CA LEU A 80 -6.48 -16.43 -11.36
C LEU A 80 -5.78 -16.54 -10.00
N GLU A 81 -6.21 -17.49 -9.16
CA GLU A 81 -5.63 -17.73 -7.84
C GLU A 81 -4.19 -18.24 -7.91
N SER A 82 -3.91 -19.17 -8.84
CA SER A 82 -2.56 -19.67 -9.11
C SER A 82 -1.63 -18.54 -9.58
N ASP A 83 -2.10 -17.71 -10.51
CA ASP A 83 -1.34 -16.58 -11.05
C ASP A 83 -1.05 -15.53 -9.98
N TYR A 84 -2.06 -15.16 -9.18
CA TYR A 84 -1.90 -14.28 -8.03
C TYR A 84 -0.87 -14.82 -7.04
N THR A 85 -0.96 -16.10 -6.67
CA THR A 85 -0.03 -16.76 -5.75
C THR A 85 1.39 -16.75 -6.30
N ARG A 86 1.56 -17.04 -7.60
CA ARG A 86 2.87 -17.06 -8.26
C ARG A 86 3.53 -15.68 -8.24
N MET A 87 2.78 -14.63 -8.60
CA MET A 87 3.30 -13.27 -8.66
C MET A 87 3.58 -12.69 -7.28
N THR A 88 2.68 -12.90 -6.32
CA THR A 88 2.86 -12.40 -4.95
C THR A 88 3.97 -13.11 -4.19
N LYS A 89 4.22 -14.41 -4.40
CA LYS A 89 5.29 -15.16 -3.72
C LYS A 89 6.67 -14.50 -3.87
N ARG A 90 7.03 -14.08 -5.09
CA ARG A 90 8.32 -13.44 -5.35
C ARG A 90 8.38 -12.04 -4.76
N LEU A 91 7.32 -11.24 -4.98
CA LEU A 91 7.20 -9.89 -4.44
C LEU A 91 7.19 -9.87 -2.91
N ASP A 92 6.51 -10.80 -2.26
CA ASP A 92 6.48 -10.97 -0.81
C ASP A 92 7.89 -11.27 -0.26
N SER A 93 8.64 -12.17 -0.91
CA SER A 93 10.01 -12.53 -0.49
C SER A 93 11.03 -11.41 -0.69
N ALA A 94 10.82 -10.55 -1.68
CA ALA A 94 11.76 -9.50 -2.08
C ALA A 94 11.29 -8.08 -1.68
N ALA A 95 10.15 -7.96 -0.99
CA ALA A 95 9.55 -6.67 -0.64
C ALA A 95 10.47 -5.75 0.17
N VAL A 96 11.44 -6.32 0.89
CA VAL A 96 12.46 -5.58 1.65
C VAL A 96 13.40 -4.80 0.73
N GLY A 97 13.66 -5.31 -0.47
CA GLY A 97 14.48 -4.66 -1.50
C GLY A 97 13.73 -3.62 -2.34
N LEU A 98 12.39 -3.55 -2.25
CA LEU A 98 11.59 -2.52 -2.91
C LEU A 98 11.80 -1.15 -2.26
N SER A 99 11.76 -0.10 -3.08
CA SER A 99 11.60 1.27 -2.59
C SER A 99 10.32 1.41 -1.75
N VAL A 100 10.27 2.40 -0.86
CA VAL A 100 9.08 2.68 -0.03
C VAL A 100 7.84 2.93 -0.90
N GLN A 101 8.02 3.63 -2.02
CA GLN A 101 6.94 3.89 -2.96
C GLN A 101 6.45 2.61 -3.65
N SER A 102 7.36 1.81 -4.19
CA SER A 102 7.04 0.55 -4.87
C SER A 102 6.38 -0.46 -3.92
N ARG A 103 6.80 -0.48 -2.66
CA ARG A 103 6.21 -1.34 -1.62
C ARG A 103 4.77 -0.93 -1.29
N ARG A 104 4.50 0.38 -1.22
CA ARG A 104 3.15 0.91 -1.02
C ARG A 104 2.24 0.59 -2.20
N GLU A 105 2.75 0.72 -3.42
CA GLU A 105 2.03 0.31 -4.64
C GLU A 105 1.68 -1.18 -4.60
N TYR A 106 2.66 -2.03 -4.29
CA TYR A 106 2.46 -3.47 -4.15
C TYR A 106 1.33 -3.83 -3.19
N LEU A 107 1.33 -3.22 -1.98
CA LEU A 107 0.31 -3.46 -0.98
C LEU A 107 -1.07 -2.95 -1.40
N GLY A 108 -1.11 -1.80 -2.08
CA GLY A 108 -2.35 -1.27 -2.65
C GLY A 108 -2.97 -2.23 -3.66
N GLN A 109 -2.17 -2.78 -4.58
CA GLN A 109 -2.65 -3.73 -5.58
C GLN A 109 -3.08 -5.07 -4.98
N LYS A 110 -2.33 -5.57 -3.99
CA LYS A 110 -2.70 -6.78 -3.22
C LYS A 110 -4.06 -6.61 -2.52
N ALA A 111 -4.29 -5.43 -1.94
CA ALA A 111 -5.57 -5.10 -1.29
C ALA A 111 -6.72 -4.97 -2.30
N ARG A 112 -6.50 -4.34 -3.45
CA ARG A 112 -7.50 -4.21 -4.53
C ARG A 112 -7.93 -5.57 -5.07
N TYR A 113 -6.98 -6.44 -5.37
CA TYR A 113 -7.29 -7.81 -5.81
C TYR A 113 -8.08 -8.59 -4.75
N LYS A 114 -7.70 -8.50 -3.47
CA LYS A 114 -8.41 -9.17 -2.37
C LYS A 114 -9.87 -8.70 -2.24
N ALA A 115 -10.11 -7.40 -2.34
CA ALA A 115 -11.45 -6.84 -2.27
C ALA A 115 -12.31 -7.34 -3.44
N TRP A 116 -11.81 -7.23 -4.67
CA TRP A 116 -12.47 -7.75 -5.86
C TRP A 116 -12.74 -9.26 -5.76
N ALA A 117 -11.76 -10.05 -5.30
CA ALA A 117 -11.91 -11.49 -5.11
C ALA A 117 -13.01 -11.85 -4.10
N ALA A 118 -13.09 -11.12 -2.98
CA ALA A 118 -14.13 -11.30 -1.97
C ALA A 118 -15.53 -10.92 -2.50
N GLU A 119 -15.64 -9.84 -3.28
CA GLU A 119 -16.88 -9.42 -3.96
C GLU A 119 -17.36 -10.48 -4.96
N ASN A 120 -16.43 -11.26 -5.53
CA ASN A 120 -16.70 -12.37 -6.43
C ASN A 120 -16.99 -13.70 -5.73
N GLY A 121 -17.05 -13.74 -4.40
CA GLY A 121 -17.35 -14.94 -3.61
C GLY A 121 -16.16 -15.87 -3.38
N HIS A 122 -14.94 -15.42 -3.69
CA HIS A 122 -13.72 -16.20 -3.54
C HIS A 122 -12.67 -15.45 -2.69
N PRO A 123 -12.84 -15.42 -1.36
CA PRO A 123 -11.92 -14.71 -0.49
C PRO A 123 -10.53 -15.34 -0.52
N VAL A 124 -9.52 -14.57 -0.90
CA VAL A 124 -8.13 -15.02 -0.95
C VAL A 124 -7.52 -14.95 0.45
N PRO A 125 -7.03 -16.07 1.01
CA PRO A 125 -6.37 -16.07 2.32
C PRO A 125 -5.10 -15.22 2.29
N GLU A 126 -4.88 -14.46 3.34
CA GLU A 126 -3.79 -13.50 3.40
C GLU A 126 -2.43 -14.18 3.61
N THR A 127 -1.55 -14.11 2.61
CA THR A 127 -0.10 -14.24 2.87
C THR A 127 0.35 -12.97 3.58
N ILE A 128 0.39 -13.03 4.90
CA ILE A 128 0.90 -11.99 5.79
C ILE A 128 2.30 -11.59 5.30
N LEU A 129 2.54 -10.29 5.07
CA LEU A 129 3.90 -9.77 4.88
C LEU A 129 4.79 -10.28 6.02
N VAL A 130 5.82 -11.07 5.72
CA VAL A 130 6.72 -11.64 6.72
C VAL A 130 7.99 -10.80 6.80
N GLY A 131 8.43 -10.48 8.02
CA GLY A 131 9.71 -9.83 8.29
C GLY A 131 9.73 -8.30 8.19
N GLU A 132 10.91 -7.76 7.91
CA GLU A 132 11.31 -6.36 8.09
C GLU A 132 10.42 -5.33 7.36
N ALA A 133 9.74 -5.73 6.28
CA ALA A 133 8.86 -4.85 5.51
C ALA A 133 7.54 -4.53 6.24
N ARG A 134 6.94 -5.52 6.93
CA ARG A 134 5.80 -5.31 7.83
C ARG A 134 6.24 -4.48 9.03
N ASP A 135 7.46 -4.67 9.49
CA ASP A 135 8.04 -3.89 10.58
C ASP A 135 8.12 -2.40 10.25
N ASN A 136 8.71 -2.04 9.11
CA ASN A 136 8.83 -0.64 8.71
C ASN A 136 7.49 0.10 8.43
N VAL A 137 6.49 -0.57 7.83
CA VAL A 137 5.18 0.05 7.58
C VAL A 137 4.48 0.30 8.90
N VAL A 138 4.43 -0.72 9.76
CA VAL A 138 3.80 -0.59 11.07
C VAL A 138 4.55 0.39 11.95
N ASP A 139 5.88 0.52 11.84
CA ASP A 139 6.64 1.53 12.60
C ASP A 139 6.30 2.97 12.18
N ASN A 140 6.03 3.21 10.89
CA ASN A 140 5.58 4.53 10.43
C ASN A 140 4.14 4.82 10.86
N VAL A 141 3.25 3.84 10.74
CA VAL A 141 1.85 3.97 11.22
C VAL A 141 1.83 4.14 12.74
N GLN A 142 2.65 3.39 13.47
CA GLN A 142 2.84 3.50 14.92
C GLN A 142 3.28 4.91 15.28
N ARG A 143 4.27 5.47 14.60
CA ARG A 143 4.72 6.84 14.86
C ARG A 143 3.58 7.85 14.67
N LYS A 144 2.75 7.66 13.65
CA LYS A 144 1.60 8.53 13.37
C LYS A 144 0.48 8.38 14.41
N LEU A 145 0.15 7.16 14.82
CA LEU A 145 -0.99 6.87 15.69
C LEU A 145 -0.65 7.00 17.18
N LEU A 146 0.55 6.60 17.57
CA LEU A 146 0.99 6.59 18.97
C LEU A 146 1.84 7.81 19.32
N ASN A 147 2.16 8.67 18.34
CA ASN A 147 3.08 9.81 18.54
C ASN A 147 4.42 9.41 19.19
N THR A 148 4.89 8.19 18.94
CA THR A 148 6.16 7.67 19.47
C THR A 148 6.90 6.83 18.44
N SER A 149 8.22 7.03 18.38
CA SER A 149 9.13 6.19 17.59
C SER A 149 9.67 4.99 18.39
N ALA A 150 9.39 4.90 19.69
CA ALA A 150 9.83 3.79 20.51
C ALA A 150 9.10 2.50 20.09
N PRO A 151 9.82 1.40 19.87
CA PRO A 151 9.20 0.21 19.30
C PRO A 151 8.32 -0.49 20.35
N ILE A 152 7.06 -0.81 20.00
CA ILE A 152 6.06 -1.40 20.93
C ILE A 152 6.58 -2.66 21.61
N ASN A 153 7.35 -3.49 20.91
CA ASN A 153 7.91 -4.73 21.46
C ASN A 153 8.86 -4.51 22.64
N ARG A 154 9.35 -3.29 22.86
CA ARG A 154 10.19 -2.91 24.01
C ARG A 154 9.45 -2.09 25.07
N ALA A 155 8.18 -1.74 24.86
CA ALA A 155 7.39 -0.94 25.81
C ALA A 155 7.29 -1.66 27.16
N MET A 156 7.41 -0.93 28.27
CA MET A 156 7.21 -1.51 29.60
C MET A 156 5.72 -1.74 29.85
N ALA A 157 5.37 -2.59 30.81
CA ALA A 157 3.98 -2.85 31.17
C ALA A 157 3.22 -1.55 31.48
N GLY A 158 3.81 -0.68 32.31
CA GLY A 158 3.23 0.60 32.70
C GLY A 158 3.04 1.62 31.55
N ASP A 159 3.72 1.42 30.41
CA ASP A 159 3.55 2.30 29.24
C ASP A 159 2.30 1.92 28.42
N LEU A 160 1.85 0.65 28.50
CA LEU A 160 0.79 0.13 27.66
C LEU A 160 -0.52 0.92 27.76
N PRO A 161 -1.06 1.26 28.95
CA PRO A 161 -2.29 2.02 29.05
C PRO A 161 -2.27 3.34 28.28
N ASN A 162 -1.12 4.04 28.31
CA ASN A 162 -0.95 5.29 27.57
C ASN A 162 -0.84 5.06 26.06
N LEU A 163 -0.12 4.02 25.62
CA LEU A 163 -0.04 3.67 24.20
C LEU A 163 -1.41 3.30 23.61
N TYR A 164 -2.23 2.54 24.34
CA TYR A 164 -3.61 2.26 23.93
C TYR A 164 -4.46 3.55 23.89
N ALA A 165 -4.30 4.44 24.86
CA ALA A 165 -5.02 5.71 24.88
C ALA A 165 -4.67 6.58 23.67
N GLN A 166 -3.39 6.66 23.29
CA GLN A 166 -2.94 7.39 22.10
C GLN A 166 -3.49 6.80 20.80
N LEU A 167 -3.56 5.46 20.68
CA LEU A 167 -4.20 4.81 19.54
C LEU A 167 -5.67 5.22 19.41
N VAL A 168 -6.41 5.16 20.52
CA VAL A 168 -7.83 5.51 20.55
C VAL A 168 -8.04 7.00 20.27
N GLU A 169 -7.20 7.87 20.85
CA GLU A 169 -7.25 9.32 20.61
C GLU A 169 -6.99 9.67 19.14
N SER A 170 -5.93 9.12 18.55
CA SER A 170 -5.62 9.34 17.14
C SER A 170 -6.72 8.80 16.22
N THR A 171 -7.34 7.68 16.58
CA THR A 171 -8.50 7.13 15.89
C THR A 171 -9.69 8.06 16.02
N ASN A 172 -10.05 8.51 17.22
CA ASN A 172 -11.13 9.48 17.45
C ASN A 172 -10.95 10.75 16.61
N ALA A 173 -9.73 11.28 16.55
CA ALA A 173 -9.42 12.51 15.81
C ALA A 173 -9.52 12.34 14.28
N GLN A 174 -9.16 11.17 13.74
CA GLN A 174 -8.93 11.01 12.30
C GLN A 174 -9.89 10.04 11.60
N HIS A 175 -10.59 9.17 12.32
CA HIS A 175 -11.37 8.06 11.75
C HIS A 175 -12.43 8.49 10.73
N ARG A 176 -12.94 9.73 10.81
CA ARG A 176 -13.94 10.27 9.89
C ARG A 176 -13.42 10.43 8.46
N THR A 177 -12.11 10.57 8.28
CA THR A 177 -11.45 10.72 6.97
C THR A 177 -10.65 9.48 6.57
N TRP A 178 -10.66 8.44 7.40
CA TRP A 178 -9.92 7.22 7.17
C TRP A 178 -10.55 6.37 6.07
N THR A 179 -9.70 5.93 5.15
CA THR A 179 -10.04 4.89 4.19
C THR A 179 -9.98 3.52 4.85
N LYS A 180 -10.45 2.47 4.16
CA LYS A 180 -10.28 1.08 4.62
C LYS A 180 -8.81 0.76 4.93
N THR A 181 -7.89 1.22 4.10
CA THR A 181 -6.44 1.01 4.31
C THR A 181 -5.95 1.60 5.62
N ASN A 182 -6.42 2.80 5.99
CA ASN A 182 -6.03 3.43 7.26
C ASN A 182 -6.51 2.61 8.47
N TRP A 183 -7.71 2.02 8.38
CA TRP A 183 -8.24 1.12 9.41
C TRP A 183 -7.44 -0.19 9.51
N ASP A 184 -7.09 -0.79 8.36
CA ASP A 184 -6.26 -1.99 8.32
C ASP A 184 -4.87 -1.72 8.95
N GLU A 185 -4.25 -0.58 8.63
CA GLU A 185 -2.99 -0.11 9.23
C GLU A 185 -3.09 0.09 10.75
N ALA A 186 -4.15 0.74 11.23
CA ALA A 186 -4.39 0.92 12.66
C ALA A 186 -4.60 -0.41 13.40
N ASN A 187 -5.28 -1.37 12.77
CA ASN A 187 -5.42 -2.74 13.29
C ASN A 187 -4.07 -3.46 13.44
N LEU A 188 -3.10 -3.22 12.57
CA LEU A 188 -1.76 -3.78 12.72
C LEU A 188 -1.05 -3.24 13.98
N VAL A 189 -1.20 -1.93 14.25
CA VAL A 189 -0.67 -1.31 15.49
C VAL A 189 -1.37 -1.89 16.72
N LEU A 190 -2.70 -2.01 16.70
CA LEU A 190 -3.47 -2.66 17.77
C LEU A 190 -2.99 -4.10 18.02
N GLY A 191 -2.77 -4.87 16.95
CA GLY A 191 -2.25 -6.23 17.03
C GLY A 191 -0.89 -6.32 17.73
N ARG A 192 0.02 -5.37 17.48
CA ARG A 192 1.31 -5.28 18.18
C ARG A 192 1.16 -4.93 19.66
N LEU A 193 0.30 -3.98 19.97
CA LEU A 193 0.01 -3.63 21.36
C LEU A 193 -0.55 -4.84 22.12
N ASN A 194 -1.46 -5.60 21.51
CA ASN A 194 -2.03 -6.80 22.10
C ASN A 194 -0.97 -7.89 22.32
N ALA A 195 -0.13 -8.15 21.33
CA ALA A 195 0.97 -9.11 21.46
C ALA A 195 1.93 -8.72 22.59
N ARG A 196 2.22 -7.42 22.75
CA ARG A 196 3.02 -6.94 23.88
C ARG A 196 2.27 -7.07 25.21
N TYR A 197 0.99 -6.73 25.24
CA TYR A 197 0.14 -6.88 26.41
C TYR A 197 0.08 -8.33 26.91
N ASP A 198 0.01 -9.32 26.01
CA ASP A 198 0.01 -10.73 26.41
C ASP A 198 1.32 -11.15 27.07
N GLN A 199 2.45 -10.50 26.74
CA GLN A 199 3.76 -10.77 27.33
C GLN A 199 3.95 -10.14 28.71
N VAL A 200 3.53 -8.88 28.88
CA VAL A 200 3.87 -8.08 30.08
C VAL A 200 2.66 -7.57 30.87
N GLY A 201 1.44 -7.77 30.37
CA GLY A 201 0.20 -7.25 30.96
C GLY A 201 -0.16 -7.86 32.31
N SER A 202 0.42 -9.01 32.68
CA SER A 202 0.28 -9.58 34.03
C SER A 202 0.93 -8.71 35.11
N GLN A 203 1.90 -7.86 34.73
CA GLN A 203 2.61 -6.93 35.63
C GLN A 203 1.82 -5.64 35.89
N LEU A 204 0.75 -5.39 35.13
CA LEU A 204 -0.11 -4.22 35.33
C LEU A 204 -1.02 -4.40 36.56
N PRO A 205 -1.28 -3.31 37.32
CA PRO A 205 -2.34 -3.33 38.32
C PRO A 205 -3.70 -3.58 37.66
N LEU A 206 -4.66 -4.11 38.43
CA LEU A 206 -5.96 -4.53 37.89
C LEU A 206 -6.68 -3.38 37.15
N GLU A 207 -6.62 -2.17 37.71
CA GLU A 207 -7.20 -0.95 37.14
C GLU A 207 -6.68 -0.65 35.73
N ASP A 208 -5.37 -0.74 35.52
CA ASP A 208 -4.75 -0.51 34.22
C ASP A 208 -5.10 -1.60 33.22
N ARG A 209 -5.21 -2.86 33.68
CA ARG A 209 -5.68 -3.96 32.82
C ARG A 209 -7.11 -3.71 32.35
N VAL A 210 -8.00 -3.29 33.25
CA VAL A 210 -9.38 -2.93 32.91
C VAL A 210 -9.40 -1.76 31.95
N ARG A 211 -8.60 -0.71 32.20
CA ARG A 211 -8.47 0.44 31.31
C ARG A 211 -8.04 0.05 29.90
N VAL A 212 -7.02 -0.80 29.77
CA VAL A 212 -6.56 -1.31 28.47
C VAL A 212 -7.69 -2.08 27.76
N ARG A 213 -8.45 -2.93 28.46
CA ARG A 213 -9.58 -3.66 27.87
C ARG A 213 -10.69 -2.71 27.40
N SER A 214 -11.00 -1.67 28.15
CA SER A 214 -11.97 -0.65 27.74
C SER A 214 -11.53 0.10 26.48
N LEU A 215 -10.25 0.49 26.40
CA LEU A 215 -9.69 1.15 25.21
C LEU A 215 -9.69 0.23 23.98
N GLN A 216 -9.39 -1.06 24.16
CA GLN A 216 -9.52 -2.06 23.09
C GLN A 216 -10.98 -2.15 22.60
N ALA A 217 -11.94 -2.16 23.51
CA ALA A 217 -13.36 -2.22 23.17
C ALA A 217 -13.83 -0.95 22.43
N GLU A 218 -13.37 0.23 22.84
CA GLU A 218 -13.67 1.50 22.17
C GLU A 218 -13.20 1.51 20.71
N PHE A 219 -11.94 1.14 20.48
CA PHE A 219 -11.40 1.04 19.12
C PHE A 219 -12.23 0.10 18.24
N ARG A 220 -12.59 -1.08 18.77
CA ARG A 220 -13.44 -2.06 18.05
C ARG A 220 -14.84 -1.55 17.78
N ALA A 221 -15.41 -0.75 18.67
CA ALA A 221 -16.71 -0.14 18.47
C ALA A 221 -16.67 0.88 17.31
N GLN A 222 -15.62 1.70 17.22
CA GLN A 222 -15.44 2.66 16.13
C GLN A 222 -15.26 1.96 14.78
N GLU A 223 -14.48 0.88 14.74
CA GLU A 223 -14.30 0.04 13.55
C GLU A 223 -15.65 -0.53 13.06
N LYS A 224 -16.43 -1.13 13.96
CA LYS A 224 -17.76 -1.66 13.63
C LYS A 224 -18.74 -0.59 13.17
N ALA A 225 -18.70 0.60 13.79
CA ALA A 225 -19.56 1.72 13.39
C ALA A 225 -19.24 2.17 11.94
N ARG A 226 -17.96 2.16 11.55
CA ARG A 226 -17.53 2.41 10.16
C ARG A 226 -18.06 1.33 9.22
N ASP A 227 -17.94 0.05 9.58
CA ASP A 227 -18.42 -1.07 8.75
C ASP A 227 -19.92 -0.93 8.45
N LEU A 228 -20.71 -0.65 9.49
CA LEU A 228 -22.15 -0.41 9.36
C LEU A 228 -22.45 0.79 8.46
N LYS A 229 -21.74 1.91 8.64
CA LYS A 229 -21.89 3.10 7.79
C LYS A 229 -21.55 2.81 6.32
N SER A 230 -20.50 2.01 6.07
CA SER A 230 -20.11 1.61 4.72
C SER A 230 -21.19 0.77 4.04
N ILE A 231 -21.84 -0.13 4.78
CA ILE A 231 -22.95 -0.95 4.27
C ILE A 231 -24.16 -0.07 3.95
N LEU A 232 -24.54 0.83 4.86
CA LEU A 232 -25.70 1.71 4.69
C LEU A 232 -25.55 2.71 3.55
N ASN A 233 -24.33 3.20 3.29
CA ASN A 233 -24.05 4.12 2.18
C ASN A 233 -23.92 3.42 0.81
N GLY A 234 -23.84 2.08 0.80
CA GLY A 234 -23.78 1.27 -0.42
C GLY A 234 -25.12 0.67 -0.86
N LEU A 235 -26.19 0.92 -0.08
CA LEU A 235 -27.59 0.63 -0.39
C LEU A 235 -28.24 1.86 -1.04
#